data_AF-A0A7S3HZH8-F1
#
_entry.id   AF-A0A7S3HZH8-F1
#
_cell.length_a   1.000
_cell.length_b   1.000
_cell.length_c   1.000
_cell.angle_alpha   90.00
_cell.angle_beta   90.00
_cell.angle_gamma   90.00
#
_symmetry.space_group_name_H-M   'P 1'
#
loop_
_entity.id
_entity.type
_entity.pdbx_description
1 polymer ?
#
loop_
_entity_poly.entity_id
_entity_poly.type
_entity_poly.pdbx_seq_one_letter_code
_entity_poly.pdbx_strand_id
1 'polypeptide(L)'
;TVELCRSTPRLATSSVAPHAPVGRRTVLSLPGSTAVAALLSGVVQPAVASGGATAGKTTSIPRAKLRYYDRIIAAVASFQEMDKDLTAGSLAKSKAFFAKDGPYDELMGAGYLLAVAFKIDSKIPPDKIPNVKMHKKMIAELEKVKGLKKPSDAPKILAATRIAMNDFLEGVELPPLGDSRYDIP
;
A
#
# COMPACT_ATOMS: atom_id res chain seq x y z
N THR A 1 -62.98 -13.77 -19.58
CA THR A 1 -64.16 -12.95 -19.88
C THR A 1 -64.40 -12.00 -18.71
N VAL A 2 -64.17 -10.70 -18.96
CA VAL A 2 -64.68 -9.47 -18.28
C VAL A 2 -64.15 -9.19 -16.86
N GLU A 3 -63.20 -8.25 -16.67
CA GLU A 3 -63.34 -6.77 -16.46
C GLU A 3 -64.00 -6.39 -15.10
N LEU A 4 -63.30 -5.73 -14.15
CA LEU A 4 -62.91 -4.31 -14.05
C LEU A 4 -63.93 -3.50 -13.22
N CYS A 5 -63.51 -2.86 -12.12
CA CYS A 5 -63.38 -1.40 -12.01
C CYS A 5 -63.40 -0.87 -10.55
N ARG A 6 -62.28 -0.16 -10.21
CA ARG A 6 -62.13 1.07 -9.40
C ARG A 6 -62.60 1.15 -7.93
N SER A 7 -61.68 1.57 -7.05
CA SER A 7 -61.60 2.99 -6.65
C SER A 7 -60.33 3.29 -5.80
N THR A 8 -59.61 4.36 -6.15
CA THR A 8 -58.63 5.08 -5.30
C THR A 8 -59.24 6.47 -4.99
N PRO A 9 -58.92 7.11 -3.85
CA PRO A 9 -57.72 7.96 -3.77
C PRO A 9 -57.01 8.06 -2.39
N ARG A 10 -55.67 8.09 -2.46
CA ARG A 10 -54.72 9.08 -1.90
C ARG A 10 -55.00 9.71 -0.52
N LEU A 11 -54.09 9.49 0.43
CA LEU A 11 -53.54 10.58 1.26
C LEU A 11 -52.05 10.34 1.55
N ALA A 12 -51.27 11.38 1.27
CA ALA A 12 -49.82 11.43 1.42
C ALA A 12 -49.44 11.73 2.87
N THR A 13 -48.24 11.30 3.27
CA THR A 13 -47.31 12.13 4.05
C THR A 13 -45.91 11.50 3.99
N SER A 14 -45.11 12.03 3.07
CA SER A 14 -43.66 12.05 3.18
C SER A 14 -43.31 13.06 4.27
N SER A 15 -42.45 12.69 5.23
CA SER A 15 -41.67 13.70 5.95
C SER A 15 -40.27 13.17 6.25
N VAL A 16 -39.32 13.81 5.59
CA VAL A 16 -37.87 13.70 5.70
C VAL A 16 -37.39 14.73 6.72
N ALA A 17 -36.36 14.34 7.52
CA ALA A 17 -35.42 15.19 8.28
C ALA A 17 -35.95 15.90 9.55
N PRO A 18 -35.10 16.16 10.58
CA PRO A 18 -33.71 16.63 10.43
C PRO A 18 -32.63 15.97 11.30
N HIS A 19 -31.47 15.74 10.67
CA HIS A 19 -30.19 15.63 11.35
C HIS A 19 -29.86 16.98 12.00
N ALA A 20 -29.90 17.03 13.33
CA ALA A 20 -29.39 18.16 14.09
C ALA A 20 -27.84 18.11 14.13
N PRO A 21 -27.14 19.23 13.89
CA PRO A 21 -25.69 19.29 14.02
C PRO A 21 -25.31 19.31 15.51
N VAL A 22 -24.74 18.21 16.02
CA VAL A 22 -24.23 18.15 17.40
C VAL A 22 -22.94 18.99 17.48
N GLY A 23 -23.07 20.16 18.12
CA GLY A 23 -21.96 21.04 18.47
C GLY A 23 -21.08 20.44 19.56
N ARG A 24 -19.76 20.56 19.38
CA ARG A 24 -18.67 20.03 20.24
C ARG A 24 -18.56 20.63 21.65
N ARG A 25 -19.57 21.34 22.17
CA ARG A 25 -19.44 22.16 23.39
C ARG A 25 -20.36 21.77 24.55
N THR A 26 -20.99 20.60 24.51
CA THR A 26 -21.96 20.17 25.53
C THR A 26 -21.46 18.97 26.33
N VAL A 27 -20.24 19.02 26.86
CA VAL A 27 -19.68 17.96 27.73
C VAL A 27 -19.35 18.46 29.15
N LEU A 28 -19.88 19.61 29.53
CA LEU A 28 -19.69 20.18 30.86
C LEU A 28 -21.01 20.69 31.41
N SER A 29 -21.82 19.80 31.97
CA SER A 29 -22.71 20.11 33.11
C SER A 29 -23.52 18.87 33.50
N LEU A 30 -22.98 18.06 34.40
CA LEU A 30 -23.80 17.21 35.27
C LEU A 30 -23.11 17.12 36.64
N PRO A 31 -23.61 17.80 37.69
CA PRO A 31 -23.13 17.62 39.06
C PRO A 31 -24.04 16.63 39.83
N GLY A 32 -23.45 15.79 40.68
CA GLY A 32 -24.15 14.94 41.64
C GLY A 32 -23.61 13.51 41.68
N SER A 33 -22.38 13.28 42.16
CA SER A 33 -22.03 13.00 43.57
C SER A 33 -22.70 11.75 44.14
N THR A 34 -21.94 10.64 44.21
CA THR A 34 -21.72 9.81 45.42
C THR A 34 -20.84 8.61 45.06
N ALA A 35 -19.62 8.54 45.61
CA ALA A 35 -18.99 7.33 46.16
C ALA A 35 -17.47 7.54 46.35
N VAL A 36 -17.10 7.65 47.62
CA VAL A 36 -15.90 7.09 48.26
C VAL A 36 -14.52 7.55 47.76
N ALA A 37 -13.88 8.30 48.65
CA ALA A 37 -12.47 8.65 48.65
C ALA A 37 -11.55 7.41 48.48
N ALA A 38 -10.74 7.42 47.43
CA ALA A 38 -9.42 6.80 47.42
C ALA A 38 -8.42 7.90 47.06
N LEU A 39 -7.75 8.41 48.09
CA LEU A 39 -6.63 9.32 47.97
C LEU A 39 -5.42 8.56 47.40
N LEU A 40 -4.58 9.35 46.70
CA LEU A 40 -3.16 9.14 46.41
C LEU A 40 -2.78 8.55 45.04
N SER A 41 -1.84 9.28 44.43
CA SER A 41 -1.04 8.96 43.24
C SER A 41 -1.61 9.36 41.89
N GLY A 42 -1.91 10.65 41.76
CA GLY A 42 -1.76 11.36 40.50
C GLY A 42 -0.28 11.40 40.10
N VAL A 43 0.20 10.33 39.46
CA VAL A 43 1.35 10.46 38.57
C VAL A 43 0.80 11.08 37.30
N VAL A 44 0.94 12.40 37.18
CA VAL A 44 0.96 13.07 35.88
C VAL A 44 2.04 12.36 35.10
N GLN A 45 1.64 11.47 34.18
CA GLN A 45 2.59 10.88 33.25
C GLN A 45 3.23 12.06 32.51
N PRO A 46 4.55 12.24 32.60
CA PRO A 46 5.20 13.23 31.77
C PRO A 46 4.88 12.85 30.34
N ALA A 47 4.25 13.78 29.60
CA ALA A 47 4.22 13.66 28.16
C ALA A 47 5.68 13.62 27.71
N VAL A 48 6.17 12.43 27.41
CA VAL A 48 7.44 12.23 26.72
C VAL A 48 7.18 12.69 25.28
N ALA A 49 7.09 14.00 25.11
CA ALA A 49 7.40 14.62 23.86
C ALA A 49 8.90 14.35 23.66
N SER A 50 9.21 13.27 22.95
CA SER A 50 10.54 13.01 22.39
C SER A 50 10.83 14.06 21.30
N GLY A 51 10.86 15.32 21.72
CA GLY A 51 11.37 16.46 20.98
C GLY A 51 12.87 16.52 21.24
N GLY A 52 13.63 15.79 20.44
CA GLY A 52 15.07 15.74 20.55
C GLY A 52 15.69 15.12 19.30
N ALA A 53 15.77 15.92 18.23
CA ALA A 53 16.73 15.85 17.11
C ALA A 53 16.15 16.50 15.84
N THR A 54 15.80 17.79 15.90
CA THR A 54 15.79 18.63 14.69
C THR A 54 17.13 19.36 14.62
N ALA A 55 18.22 18.61 14.38
CA ALA A 55 19.54 19.19 14.20
C ALA A 55 20.32 18.37 13.17
N GLY A 56 20.58 19.00 12.02
CA GLY A 56 21.55 18.53 11.04
C GLY A 56 20.92 18.18 9.70
N LYS A 57 21.38 18.84 8.64
CA LYS A 57 21.33 18.28 7.29
C LYS A 57 22.12 16.96 7.30
N THR A 58 21.44 15.82 7.44
CA THR A 58 22.08 14.49 7.49
C THR A 58 21.08 13.48 6.93
N THR A 59 21.31 13.04 5.68
CA THR A 59 20.69 11.90 4.98
C THR A 59 19.47 11.27 5.68
N SER A 60 18.33 11.98 5.69
CA SER A 60 17.10 11.45 6.30
C SER A 60 16.59 10.32 5.42
N ILE A 61 16.59 9.09 5.91
CA ILE A 61 15.98 7.94 5.26
C ILE A 61 14.56 8.37 4.83
N PRO A 62 14.21 8.28 3.53
CA PRO A 62 12.92 8.76 3.05
C PRO A 62 11.78 8.14 3.87
N ARG A 63 10.83 8.94 4.37
CA ARG A 63 9.67 8.39 5.14
C ARG A 63 8.90 7.32 4.37
N ALA A 64 8.94 7.37 3.05
CA ALA A 64 8.38 6.37 2.16
C ALA A 64 9.17 5.05 2.17
N LYS A 65 10.49 5.05 2.40
CA LYS A 65 11.28 3.83 2.65
C LYS A 65 10.72 3.07 3.86
N LEU A 66 10.44 3.75 4.96
CA LEU A 66 9.83 3.13 6.14
C LEU A 66 8.37 2.66 5.96
N ARG A 67 7.66 3.11 4.91
CA ARG A 67 6.22 2.80 4.71
C ARG A 67 5.98 1.76 3.64
N TYR A 68 6.84 1.70 2.62
CA TYR A 68 6.64 0.87 1.45
C TYR A 68 7.66 -0.27 1.34
N TYR A 69 8.72 -0.28 2.16
CA TYR A 69 9.71 -1.36 2.16
C TYR A 69 9.07 -2.73 2.42
N ASP A 70 8.33 -2.88 3.52
CA ASP A 70 7.74 -4.19 3.89
C ASP A 70 6.77 -4.70 2.81
N ARG A 71 6.02 -3.78 2.18
CA ARG A 71 5.11 -4.08 1.07
C ARG A 71 5.86 -4.57 -0.17
N ILE A 72 6.98 -3.93 -0.51
CA ILE A 72 7.81 -4.35 -1.64
C ILE A 72 8.54 -5.65 -1.32
N ILE A 73 9.03 -5.86 -0.10
CA ILE A 73 9.68 -7.11 0.29
C ILE A 73 8.70 -8.29 0.11
N ALA A 74 7.46 -8.15 0.60
CA ALA A 74 6.43 -9.17 0.39
C ALA A 74 6.13 -9.42 -1.11
N ALA A 75 6.05 -8.35 -1.91
CA ALA A 75 5.82 -8.47 -3.34
C ALA A 75 7.02 -9.11 -4.08
N VAL A 76 8.26 -8.80 -3.70
CA VAL A 76 9.48 -9.39 -4.27
C VAL A 76 9.59 -10.87 -3.88
N ALA A 77 9.22 -11.24 -2.67
CA ALA A 77 9.16 -12.64 -2.26
C ALA A 77 8.16 -13.44 -3.11
N SER A 78 6.95 -12.91 -3.31
CA SER A 78 5.96 -13.55 -4.19
C SER A 78 6.40 -13.61 -5.66
N PHE A 79 7.23 -12.65 -6.11
CA PHE A 79 7.87 -12.71 -7.42
C PHE A 79 8.86 -13.89 -7.50
N GLN A 80 9.63 -14.16 -6.45
CA GLN A 80 10.54 -15.31 -6.41
C GLN A 80 9.77 -16.65 -6.46
N GLU A 81 8.61 -16.74 -5.82
CA GLU A 81 7.73 -17.92 -5.94
C GLU A 81 7.20 -18.09 -7.37
N MET A 82 6.70 -17.01 -7.98
CA MET A 82 6.27 -17.01 -9.37
C MET A 82 7.41 -17.42 -10.32
N ASP A 83 8.62 -16.93 -10.08
CA ASP A 83 9.81 -17.23 -10.87
C ASP A 83 10.21 -18.72 -10.77
N LYS A 84 10.11 -19.32 -9.58
CA LYS A 84 10.26 -20.78 -9.37
C LYS A 84 9.16 -21.56 -10.12
N ASP A 85 7.91 -21.11 -10.06
CA ASP A 85 6.81 -21.78 -10.76
C ASP A 85 6.92 -21.69 -12.29
N LEU A 86 7.37 -20.56 -12.83
CA LEU A 86 7.58 -20.37 -14.27
C LEU A 86 8.78 -21.18 -14.79
N THR A 87 9.85 -21.28 -14.01
CA THR A 87 10.99 -22.16 -14.35
C THR A 87 10.62 -23.63 -14.26
N ALA A 88 9.69 -24.00 -13.37
CA ALA A 88 9.07 -25.33 -13.34
C ALA A 88 8.03 -25.56 -14.46
N GLY A 89 7.75 -24.56 -15.31
CA GLY A 89 6.83 -24.66 -16.45
C GLY A 89 5.36 -24.43 -16.12
N SER A 90 5.01 -23.98 -14.92
CA SER A 90 3.63 -23.74 -14.49
C SER A 90 3.16 -22.30 -14.76
N LEU A 91 2.56 -22.08 -15.93
CA LEU A 91 1.94 -20.80 -16.30
C LEU A 91 0.62 -20.49 -15.57
N ALA A 92 0.00 -21.47 -14.91
CA ALA A 92 -1.26 -21.26 -14.21
C ALA A 92 -1.05 -20.53 -12.87
N LYS A 93 -0.04 -20.94 -12.11
CA LYS A 93 0.31 -20.33 -10.82
C LYS A 93 0.87 -18.92 -10.98
N SER A 94 1.60 -18.67 -12.08
CA SER A 94 2.13 -17.34 -12.35
C SER A 94 1.06 -16.28 -12.58
N LYS A 95 -0.16 -16.66 -12.99
CA LYS A 95 -1.29 -15.74 -13.11
C LYS A 95 -1.80 -15.24 -11.76
N ALA A 96 -1.62 -16.00 -10.68
CA ALA A 96 -2.04 -15.58 -9.34
C ALA A 96 -1.26 -14.33 -8.87
N PHE A 97 0.00 -14.21 -9.29
CA PHE A 97 0.82 -13.02 -9.04
C PHE A 97 0.23 -11.75 -9.69
N PHE A 98 -0.41 -11.89 -10.85
CA PHE A 98 -1.02 -10.79 -11.60
C PHE A 98 -2.52 -10.57 -11.30
N ALA A 99 -3.03 -11.18 -10.23
CA ALA A 99 -4.39 -10.94 -9.78
C ALA A 99 -4.58 -9.47 -9.38
N LYS A 100 -5.82 -8.98 -9.46
CA LYS A 100 -6.20 -7.64 -9.02
C LYS A 100 -5.94 -7.49 -7.52
N ASP A 101 -5.35 -6.38 -7.12
CA ASP A 101 -4.89 -6.11 -5.74
C ASP A 101 -3.84 -7.13 -5.26
N GLY A 102 -3.18 -7.80 -6.20
CA GLY A 102 -2.10 -8.76 -5.95
C GLY A 102 -0.72 -8.12 -5.82
N PRO A 103 0.33 -8.94 -5.67
CA PRO A 103 1.70 -8.45 -5.51
C PRO A 103 2.22 -7.64 -6.70
N TYR A 104 1.70 -7.88 -7.91
CA TYR A 104 1.99 -7.05 -9.07
C TYR A 104 1.49 -5.60 -8.90
N ASP A 105 0.26 -5.40 -8.42
CA ASP A 105 -0.31 -4.06 -8.21
C ASP A 105 0.41 -3.34 -7.07
N GLU A 106 0.86 -4.08 -6.05
CA GLU A 106 1.74 -3.57 -4.99
C GLU A 106 3.10 -3.12 -5.55
N LEU A 107 3.74 -3.91 -6.41
CA LEU A 107 4.96 -3.49 -7.11
C LEU A 107 4.72 -2.23 -7.94
N MET A 108 3.63 -2.15 -8.69
CA MET A 108 3.27 -0.98 -9.48
C MET A 108 3.13 0.29 -8.63
N GLY A 109 2.32 0.21 -7.57
CA GLY A 109 1.98 1.35 -6.72
C GLY A 109 3.09 1.69 -5.71
N ALA A 110 3.39 0.75 -4.81
CA ALA A 110 4.39 0.94 -3.77
C ALA A 110 5.79 1.09 -4.35
N GLY A 111 6.13 0.34 -5.41
CA GLY A 111 7.42 0.48 -6.13
C GLY A 111 7.61 1.86 -6.74
N TYR A 112 6.57 2.44 -7.37
CA TYR A 112 6.65 3.79 -7.89
C TYR A 112 6.79 4.84 -6.78
N LEU A 113 5.99 4.73 -5.71
CA LEU A 113 6.07 5.64 -4.57
C LEU A 113 7.43 5.57 -3.88
N LEU A 114 8.03 4.38 -3.82
CA LEU A 114 9.37 4.22 -3.31
C LEU A 114 10.41 4.82 -4.25
N ALA A 115 10.33 4.57 -5.56
CA ALA A 115 11.23 5.14 -6.56
C ALA A 115 11.23 6.68 -6.52
N VAL A 116 10.05 7.27 -6.32
CA VAL A 116 9.84 8.72 -6.17
C VAL A 116 10.37 9.25 -4.83
N ALA A 117 10.44 8.42 -3.80
CA ALA A 117 10.89 8.84 -2.47
C ALA A 117 12.38 9.22 -2.41
N PHE A 118 13.19 8.66 -3.30
CA PHE A 118 14.62 8.96 -3.43
C PHE A 118 14.90 10.26 -4.21
N LYS A 119 13.88 11.12 -4.38
CA LYS A 119 14.07 12.47 -4.91
C LYS A 119 15.03 13.25 -4.02
N ILE A 120 16.15 13.68 -4.62
CA ILE A 120 17.06 14.67 -4.00
C ILE A 120 16.37 16.04 -3.96
N ASP A 121 15.61 16.38 -5.01
CA ASP A 121 14.88 17.64 -5.13
C ASP A 121 13.41 17.42 -5.53
N SER A 122 12.49 17.95 -4.73
CA SER A 122 11.04 17.90 -4.99
C SER A 122 10.60 18.63 -6.27
N LYS A 123 11.47 19.48 -6.82
CA LYS A 123 11.23 20.24 -8.06
C LYS A 123 11.51 19.42 -9.32
N ILE A 124 12.23 18.30 -9.20
CA ILE A 124 12.51 17.43 -10.34
C ILE A 124 11.26 16.59 -10.61
N PRO A 125 10.70 16.63 -11.84
CA PRO A 125 9.55 15.81 -12.19
C PRO A 125 9.91 14.33 -12.09
N PRO A 126 8.93 13.46 -11.75
CA PRO A 126 9.19 12.05 -11.46
C PRO A 126 9.86 11.30 -12.62
N ASP A 127 9.60 11.67 -13.88
CA ASP A 127 10.16 11.00 -15.05
C ASP A 127 11.67 11.18 -15.25
N LYS A 128 12.25 12.21 -14.64
CA LYS A 128 13.69 12.48 -14.73
C LYS A 128 14.49 11.72 -13.69
N ILE A 129 13.83 11.09 -12.71
CA ILE A 129 14.49 10.36 -11.63
C ILE A 129 15.01 9.04 -12.17
N PRO A 130 16.29 8.68 -11.91
CA PRO A 130 16.85 7.42 -12.36
C PRO A 130 16.06 6.22 -11.82
N ASN A 131 15.72 6.21 -10.53
CA ASN A 131 14.97 5.12 -9.89
C ASN A 131 13.58 4.91 -10.49
N VAL A 132 12.87 5.98 -10.90
CA VAL A 132 11.58 5.86 -11.58
C VAL A 132 11.74 5.27 -12.97
N LYS A 133 12.84 5.56 -13.67
CA LYS A 133 13.14 4.93 -14.96
C LYS A 133 13.44 3.43 -14.79
N MET A 134 14.19 3.06 -13.75
CA MET A 134 14.43 1.65 -13.43
C MET A 134 13.13 0.93 -13.08
N HIS A 135 12.27 1.55 -12.26
CA HIS A 135 10.93 1.03 -11.96
C HIS A 135 10.10 0.80 -13.22
N LYS A 136 10.05 1.78 -14.12
CA LYS A 136 9.32 1.64 -15.40
C LYS A 136 9.87 0.50 -16.27
N LYS A 137 11.20 0.33 -16.32
CA LYS A 137 11.83 -0.79 -17.03
C LYS A 137 11.43 -2.13 -16.43
N MET A 138 11.49 -2.25 -15.10
CA MET A 138 11.08 -3.44 -14.37
C MET A 138 9.62 -3.81 -14.67
N ILE A 139 8.71 -2.83 -14.63
CA ILE A 139 7.30 -3.04 -14.98
C ILE A 139 7.12 -3.48 -16.43
N ALA A 140 7.85 -2.86 -17.38
CA ALA A 140 7.76 -3.23 -18.78
C ALA A 140 8.21 -4.68 -19.03
N GLU A 141 9.25 -5.16 -18.33
CA GLU A 141 9.65 -6.58 -18.40
C GLU A 141 8.60 -7.50 -17.72
N LEU A 142 8.04 -7.09 -16.59
CA LEU A 142 6.94 -7.83 -15.92
C LEU A 142 5.68 -7.94 -16.80
N GLU A 143 5.36 -6.92 -17.60
CA GLU A 143 4.26 -7.01 -18.57
C GLU A 143 4.54 -8.04 -19.68
N LYS A 144 5.80 -8.20 -20.09
CA LYS A 144 6.19 -9.29 -21.01
C LYS A 144 6.04 -10.66 -20.34
N VAL A 145 6.35 -10.76 -19.03
CA VAL A 145 6.08 -11.97 -18.25
C VAL A 145 4.58 -12.26 -18.19
N LYS A 146 3.74 -11.25 -17.94
CA LYS A 146 2.28 -11.37 -17.95
C LYS A 146 1.74 -11.81 -19.32
N GLY A 147 2.39 -11.38 -20.41
CA GLY A 147 2.06 -11.72 -21.79
C GLY A 147 2.57 -13.09 -22.27
N LEU A 148 3.27 -13.86 -21.43
CA LEU A 148 3.78 -15.19 -21.79
C LEU A 148 2.63 -16.14 -22.18
N LYS A 149 2.71 -16.65 -23.41
CA LYS A 149 1.78 -17.68 -23.93
C LYS A 149 2.36 -19.09 -23.86
N LYS A 150 3.68 -19.21 -23.83
CA LYS A 150 4.42 -20.47 -23.86
C LYS A 150 5.49 -20.48 -22.77
N PRO A 151 5.69 -21.60 -22.06
CA PRO A 151 6.70 -21.69 -21.00
C PRO A 151 8.13 -21.68 -21.57
N SER A 152 8.32 -22.00 -22.85
CA SER A 152 9.64 -22.00 -23.52
C SER A 152 10.30 -20.62 -23.60
N ASP A 153 9.50 -19.56 -23.64
CA ASP A 153 9.98 -18.17 -23.75
C ASP A 153 10.24 -17.54 -22.37
N ALA A 154 9.73 -18.17 -21.31
CA ALA A 154 9.86 -17.73 -19.92
C ALA A 154 11.30 -17.51 -19.46
N PRO A 155 12.29 -18.40 -19.70
CA PRO A 155 13.63 -18.24 -19.13
C PRO A 155 14.35 -16.98 -19.63
N LYS A 156 14.17 -16.60 -20.91
CA LYS A 156 14.80 -15.39 -21.47
C LYS A 156 14.16 -14.12 -20.92
N ILE A 157 12.82 -14.09 -20.85
CA ILE A 157 12.07 -12.94 -20.34
C ILE A 157 12.32 -12.79 -18.83
N LEU A 158 12.36 -13.89 -18.08
CA LEU A 158 12.68 -13.88 -16.65
C LEU A 158 14.10 -13.44 -16.37
N ALA A 159 15.09 -13.85 -17.17
CA ALA A 159 16.45 -13.35 -17.01
C ALA A 159 16.52 -11.82 -17.16
N ALA A 160 15.88 -11.26 -18.18
CA ALA A 160 15.78 -9.81 -18.35
C ALA A 160 15.02 -9.12 -17.21
N THR A 161 13.93 -9.74 -16.73
CA THR A 161 13.13 -9.24 -15.61
C THR A 161 13.93 -9.23 -14.31
N ARG A 162 14.71 -10.29 -14.02
CA ARG A 162 15.58 -10.38 -12.84
C ARG A 162 16.66 -9.30 -12.85
N ILE A 163 17.26 -9.02 -14.01
CA ILE A 163 18.23 -7.92 -14.16
C ILE A 163 17.55 -6.58 -13.86
N ALA A 164 16.42 -6.28 -14.50
CA ALA A 164 15.72 -5.01 -14.28
C ALA A 164 15.20 -4.85 -12.84
N MET A 165 14.80 -5.95 -12.20
CA MET A 165 14.41 -5.98 -10.78
C MET A 165 15.62 -5.70 -9.88
N ASN A 166 16.78 -6.33 -10.11
CA ASN A 166 17.99 -6.05 -9.34
C ASN A 166 18.48 -4.61 -9.53
N ASP A 167 18.45 -4.07 -10.74
CA ASP A 167 18.79 -2.66 -11.02
C ASP A 167 17.87 -1.70 -10.23
N PHE A 168 16.57 -2.03 -10.15
CA PHE A 168 15.63 -1.26 -9.35
C PHE A 168 15.93 -1.39 -7.85
N LEU A 169 16.09 -2.61 -7.34
CA LEU A 169 16.38 -2.90 -5.93
C LEU A 169 17.66 -2.20 -5.49
N GLU A 170 18.73 -2.25 -6.28
CA GLU A 170 19.97 -1.51 -6.04
C GLU A 170 19.71 0.01 -5.99
N GLY A 171 18.97 0.54 -6.96
CA GLY A 171 18.63 1.96 -7.00
C GLY A 171 17.77 2.44 -5.82
N VAL A 172 16.95 1.56 -5.24
CA VAL A 172 16.20 1.84 -4.01
C VAL A 172 16.85 1.30 -2.75
N GLU A 173 18.12 0.90 -2.80
CA GLU A 173 18.93 0.39 -1.68
C GLU A 173 18.31 -0.81 -0.94
N LEU A 174 17.66 -1.70 -1.69
CA LEU A 174 17.13 -2.97 -1.22
C LEU A 174 18.10 -4.13 -1.51
N PRO A 175 18.07 -5.22 -0.71
CA PRO A 175 18.88 -6.40 -0.97
C PRO A 175 18.61 -6.99 -2.36
N PRO A 176 19.59 -7.59 -3.03
CA PRO A 176 19.39 -8.24 -4.32
C PRO A 176 18.46 -9.46 -4.20
N LEU A 177 17.88 -9.89 -5.33
CA LEU A 177 17.06 -11.10 -5.39
C LEU A 177 17.81 -12.32 -4.83
N GLY A 178 17.10 -13.16 -4.06
CA GLY A 178 17.68 -14.36 -3.43
C GLY A 178 18.35 -14.12 -2.06
N ASP A 179 18.30 -12.90 -1.53
CA ASP A 179 18.67 -12.64 -0.14
C ASP A 179 17.65 -13.27 0.84
N SER A 180 18.16 -13.83 1.94
CA SER A 180 17.38 -14.40 3.05
C SER A 180 16.32 -13.45 3.64
N ARG A 181 16.46 -12.13 3.46
CA ARG A 181 15.46 -11.13 3.89
C ARG A 181 14.13 -11.23 3.14
N TYR A 182 14.11 -11.93 2.00
CA TYR A 182 12.90 -12.20 1.24
C TYR A 182 12.28 -13.56 1.56
N ASP A 183 12.93 -14.38 2.39
CA ASP A 183 12.34 -15.62 2.87
C ASP A 183 11.27 -15.26 3.91
N ILE A 184 10.01 -15.29 3.47
CA ILE A 184 8.86 -15.14 4.36
C ILE A 184 8.81 -16.41 5.24
N PRO A 185 8.76 -16.29 6.58
CA PRO A 185 8.68 -17.43 7.48
C PRO A 185 7.35 -18.21 7.35
#